data_AF-A0A382NN26-F1
#
_entry.id   AF-A0A382NN26-F1
#
_cell.length_a   1.000
_cell.length_b   1.000
_cell.length_c   1.000
_cell.angle_alpha   90.00
_cell.angle_beta   90.00
_cell.angle_gamma   90.00
#
_symmetry.space_group_name_H-M   'P 1'
#
loop_
_entity.id
_entity.type
_entity.pdbx_description
1 polymer ?
#
loop_
_entity_poly.entity_id
_entity_poly.type
_entity_poly.pdbx_seq_one_letter_code
_entity_poly.pdbx_strand_id
1 'polypeptide(L)'
;MLSEYVKPGASIIDLDSKAEAFILSQGARPAFKGYMGFPATLCVSVDDEVVHGIPNDRIIEGGQIVGIDCGAEKNGYYGDHARTFAVGEISADKQQLMDATHESLMRGIAKAIPGNYVS
;
A
#
# COMPACT_ATOMS: atom_id res chain seq x y z
N MET A 1 10.42 5.47 3.26
CA MET A 1 10.62 6.44 2.17
C MET A 1 9.29 6.96 1.64
N LEU A 2 8.38 6.11 1.11
CA LEU A 2 7.09 6.62 0.59
C LEU A 2 6.14 7.15 1.68
N SER A 3 6.19 6.57 2.89
CA SER A 3 5.35 6.93 4.05
C SER A 3 5.38 8.42 4.42
N GLU A 4 6.52 9.10 4.23
CA GLU A 4 6.68 10.53 4.57
C GLU A 4 5.92 11.46 3.61
N TYR A 5 5.54 10.93 2.45
CA TYR A 5 4.76 11.64 1.45
C TYR A 5 3.24 11.41 1.61
N VAL A 6 2.82 10.44 2.43
CA VAL A 6 1.40 10.15 2.70
C VAL A 6 0.89 11.11 3.77
N LYS A 7 0.46 12.30 3.34
CA LYS A 7 0.06 13.40 4.22
C LYS A 7 -1.02 14.25 3.57
N PRO A 8 -1.73 15.12 4.33
CA PRO A 8 -2.71 16.02 3.76
C PRO A 8 -2.10 16.85 2.61
N GLY A 9 -2.83 16.97 1.50
CA GLY A 9 -2.41 17.68 0.30
C GLY A 9 -1.54 16.86 -0.66
N ALA A 10 -1.22 15.61 -0.36
CA ALA A 10 -0.44 14.76 -1.27
C ALA A 10 -1.29 14.31 -2.46
N SER A 11 -0.74 14.42 -3.67
CA SER A 11 -1.32 13.90 -4.90
C SER A 11 -1.07 12.39 -5.02
N ILE A 12 -2.12 11.61 -5.29
CA ILE A 12 -1.99 10.15 -5.43
C ILE A 12 -1.12 9.79 -6.64
N ILE A 13 -1.29 10.46 -7.78
CA ILE A 13 -0.46 10.21 -8.97
C ILE A 13 1.01 10.58 -8.76
N ASP A 14 1.30 11.55 -7.89
CA ASP A 14 2.67 11.89 -7.51
C ASP A 14 3.30 10.80 -6.62
N LEU A 15 2.52 10.17 -5.73
CA LEU A 15 2.98 9.02 -4.93
C LEU A 15 3.35 7.84 -5.84
N ASP A 16 2.51 7.53 -6.83
CA ASP A 16 2.77 6.48 -7.81
C ASP A 16 4.07 6.74 -8.58
N SER A 17 4.22 7.97 -9.11
CA SER A 17 5.41 8.40 -9.85
C SER A 17 6.69 8.31 -9.02
N LYS A 18 6.63 8.64 -7.72
CA LYS A 18 7.77 8.53 -6.79
C LYS A 18 8.15 7.07 -6.54
N ALA A 19 7.17 6.20 -6.36
CA ALA A 19 7.41 4.77 -6.20
C ALA A 19 8.02 4.16 -7.47
N GLU A 20 7.50 4.51 -8.65
CA GLU A 20 8.05 4.05 -9.93
C GLU A 20 9.50 4.48 -10.10
N ALA A 21 9.79 5.77 -9.90
CA ALA A 21 11.16 6.29 -9.99
C ALA A 21 12.11 5.57 -9.01
N PHE A 22 11.65 5.29 -7.79
CA PHE A 22 12.45 4.57 -6.81
C PHE A 22 12.70 3.11 -7.24
N ILE A 23 11.67 2.36 -7.62
CA ILE A 23 11.81 0.96 -8.06
C ILE A 23 12.79 0.86 -9.24
N LEU A 24 12.63 1.72 -10.24
CA LEU A 24 13.53 1.76 -11.40
C LEU A 24 14.97 2.11 -10.99
N SER A 25 15.16 3.06 -10.06
CA SER A 25 16.49 3.42 -9.54
C SER A 25 17.21 2.25 -8.85
N GLN A 26 16.46 1.26 -8.37
CA GLN A 26 17.01 0.06 -7.72
C GLN A 26 17.30 -1.08 -8.71
N GLY A 27 17.15 -0.84 -10.01
CA GLY A 27 17.28 -1.87 -11.06
C GLY A 27 16.18 -2.91 -10.99
N ALA A 28 15.00 -2.53 -10.48
CA ALA A 28 13.81 -3.36 -10.40
C ALA A 28 12.72 -2.85 -11.34
N ARG A 29 11.67 -3.64 -11.55
CA ARG A 29 10.48 -3.27 -12.33
C ARG A 29 9.25 -3.17 -11.43
N PRO A 30 8.34 -2.20 -11.64
CA PRO A 30 7.03 -2.19 -11.00
C PRO A 30 6.27 -3.47 -11.34
N ALA A 31 5.94 -4.30 -10.35
CA ALA A 31 5.33 -5.60 -10.60
C ALA A 31 3.88 -5.47 -11.07
N PHE A 32 3.15 -4.47 -10.56
CA PHE A 32 1.73 -4.30 -10.84
C PHE A 32 1.49 -3.63 -12.20
N LYS A 33 2.40 -2.76 -12.64
CA LYS A 33 2.22 -1.97 -13.87
C LYS A 33 2.24 -2.88 -15.10
N GLY A 34 1.09 -2.97 -15.77
CA GLY A 34 0.83 -3.83 -16.92
C GLY A 34 0.31 -5.23 -16.56
N TYR A 35 0.30 -5.62 -15.29
CA TYR A 35 -0.22 -6.92 -14.86
C TYR A 35 -1.74 -6.98 -15.09
N MET A 36 -2.17 -7.88 -15.98
CA MET A 36 -3.57 -7.98 -16.42
C MET A 36 -4.19 -6.63 -16.87
N GLY A 37 -3.37 -5.71 -17.38
CA GLY A 37 -3.81 -4.38 -17.81
C GLY A 37 -3.91 -3.33 -16.70
N PHE A 38 -3.47 -3.64 -15.47
CA PHE A 38 -3.42 -2.63 -14.40
C PHE A 38 -2.45 -1.49 -14.76
N PRO A 39 -2.85 -0.21 -14.65
CA PRO A 39 -2.13 0.88 -15.32
C PRO A 39 -0.99 1.51 -14.52
N ALA A 40 -0.88 1.21 -13.22
CA ALA A 40 -0.05 1.98 -12.28
C ALA A 40 0.98 1.12 -11.53
N THR A 41 1.90 1.79 -10.83
CA THR A 41 2.96 1.14 -10.03
C THR A 41 2.46 0.70 -8.66
N LEU A 42 1.66 1.52 -8.00
CA LEU A 42 1.04 1.29 -6.71
C LEU A 42 -0.46 0.99 -6.87
N CYS A 43 -1.01 0.23 -5.93
CA CYS A 43 -2.43 0.41 -5.60
C CYS A 43 -2.52 1.42 -4.45
N VAL A 44 -3.39 2.42 -4.60
CA VAL A 44 -3.64 3.42 -3.55
C VAL A 44 -5.13 3.45 -3.28
N SER A 45 -5.53 2.91 -2.12
CA SER A 45 -6.92 2.79 -1.71
C SER A 45 -7.21 3.74 -0.55
N VAL A 46 -8.16 4.65 -0.71
CA VAL A 46 -8.51 5.66 0.29
C VAL A 46 -9.87 5.36 0.92
N ASP A 47 -9.92 5.38 2.26
CA ASP A 47 -11.11 5.18 3.08
C ASP A 47 -11.92 3.91 2.74
N ASP A 48 -13.02 4.03 1.99
CA ASP A 48 -13.95 2.94 1.67
C ASP A 48 -13.47 2.02 0.54
N GLU A 49 -12.40 2.40 -0.15
CA GLU A 49 -11.73 1.57 -1.15
C GLU A 49 -10.99 0.41 -0.46
N VAL A 50 -11.43 -0.83 -0.70
CA VAL A 50 -10.89 -2.02 -0.01
C VAL A 50 -9.47 -2.36 -0.49
N VAL A 51 -9.31 -2.61 -1.80
CA VAL A 51 -8.04 -2.97 -2.45
C VAL A 51 -8.03 -2.49 -3.90
N HIS A 52 -6.85 -2.44 -4.53
CA HIS A 52 -6.67 -2.15 -5.95
C HIS A 52 -7.16 -0.77 -6.42
N GLY A 53 -7.17 0.24 -5.54
CA GLY A 53 -7.42 1.62 -5.94
C GLY A 53 -6.41 2.06 -7.00
N ILE A 54 -6.90 2.61 -8.11
CA ILE A 54 -6.07 3.05 -9.24
C ILE A 54 -5.65 4.51 -8.99
N PRO A 55 -4.33 4.81 -8.99
CA PRO A 55 -3.83 6.16 -8.90
C PRO A 55 -4.49 7.13 -9.91
N ASN A 56 -4.88 8.29 -9.43
CA ASN A 56 -5.60 9.33 -10.19
C ASN A 56 -5.27 10.73 -9.62
N ASP A 57 -5.96 11.76 -10.09
CA ASP A 57 -5.73 13.17 -9.71
C ASP A 57 -6.26 13.53 -8.30
N ARG A 58 -6.73 12.56 -7.51
CA ARG A 58 -7.21 12.78 -6.14
C ARG A 58 -6.07 13.28 -5.25
N ILE A 59 -6.41 14.27 -4.44
CA ILE A 59 -5.57 14.78 -3.37
C ILE A 59 -6.02 14.14 -2.05
N ILE A 60 -5.04 13.67 -1.28
CA ILE A 60 -5.26 13.08 0.04
C ILE A 60 -5.64 14.18 1.03
N GLU A 61 -6.68 13.95 1.82
CA GLU A 61 -7.20 14.88 2.81
C GLU A 61 -6.89 14.42 4.24
N GLY A 62 -6.80 15.37 5.18
CA GLY A 62 -6.65 15.06 6.60
C GLY A 62 -7.86 14.29 7.13
N GLY A 63 -7.63 13.33 8.02
CA GLY A 63 -8.67 12.45 8.58
C GLY A 63 -8.96 11.20 7.75
N GLN A 64 -8.30 11.02 6.60
CA GLN A 64 -8.39 9.81 5.79
C GLN A 64 -7.45 8.70 6.30
N ILE A 65 -7.78 7.46 5.97
CA ILE A 65 -6.83 6.35 5.98
C ILE A 65 -6.52 5.95 4.54
N VAL A 66 -5.24 5.67 4.25
CA VAL A 66 -4.76 5.38 2.90
C VAL A 66 -3.98 4.08 2.91
N GLY A 67 -4.54 3.05 2.28
CA GLY A 67 -3.83 1.81 1.94
C GLY A 67 -2.90 2.04 0.76
N ILE A 68 -1.63 1.67 0.92
CA ILE A 68 -0.66 1.60 -0.17
C ILE A 68 -0.20 0.16 -0.31
N ASP A 69 -0.33 -0.38 -1.51
CA ASP A 69 0.20 -1.66 -1.92
C ASP A 69 1.30 -1.45 -2.97
N CYS A 70 2.42 -2.16 -2.82
CA CYS A 70 3.61 -1.99 -3.64
C CYS A 70 4.27 -3.33 -3.93
N GLY A 71 4.33 -3.66 -5.22
CA GLY A 71 5.03 -4.83 -5.74
C GLY A 71 6.21 -4.44 -6.62
N ALA A 72 7.35 -5.10 -6.43
CA ALA A 72 8.54 -4.92 -7.25
C ALA A 72 9.13 -6.26 -7.68
N GLU A 73 9.50 -6.36 -8.96
CA GLU A 73 10.24 -7.48 -9.52
C GLU A 73 11.73 -7.13 -9.61
N LYS A 74 12.59 -7.97 -9.03
CA LYS A 74 14.05 -7.83 -9.14
C LYS A 74 14.69 -9.20 -9.35
N ASN A 75 15.49 -9.32 -10.42
CA ASN A 75 16.20 -10.56 -10.78
C ASN A 75 15.28 -11.79 -10.88
N GLY A 76 14.05 -11.61 -11.37
CA GLY A 76 13.04 -12.67 -11.48
C GLY A 76 12.29 -13.02 -10.18
N TYR A 77 12.56 -12.32 -9.07
CA TYR A 77 11.85 -12.47 -7.81
C TYR A 77 10.91 -11.30 -7.57
N TYR A 78 9.74 -11.59 -7.00
CA TYR A 78 8.74 -10.58 -6.64
C TYR A 78 8.76 -10.35 -5.13
N GLY A 79 8.85 -9.08 -4.73
CA GLY A 79 8.53 -8.63 -3.38
C GLY A 79 7.19 -7.92 -3.40
N ASP A 80 6.38 -8.15 -2.37
CA ASP A 80 5.03 -7.61 -2.24
C ASP A 80 4.78 -7.19 -0.79
N HIS A 81 4.23 -5.99 -0.59
CA HIS A 81 3.95 -5.45 0.74
C HIS A 81 2.93 -4.30 0.67
N ALA A 82 1.87 -4.44 1.48
CA ALA A 82 0.86 -3.41 1.69
C ALA A 82 0.82 -2.88 3.13
N ARG A 83 0.45 -1.60 3.30
CA ARG A 83 0.22 -0.99 4.61
C ARG A 83 -0.78 0.17 4.52
N THR A 84 -1.62 0.30 5.54
CA THR A 84 -2.50 1.46 5.74
C THR A 84 -1.83 2.53 6.58
N PHE A 85 -1.97 3.78 6.15
CA PHE A 85 -1.45 4.98 6.83
C PHE A 85 -2.60 5.88 7.30
N ALA A 86 -2.49 6.40 8.51
CA ALA A 86 -3.34 7.46 9.01
C ALA A 86 -2.85 8.81 8.48
N VAL A 87 -3.75 9.63 7.94
CA VAL A 87 -3.42 10.94 7.38
C VAL A 87 -3.82 12.04 8.36
N GLY A 88 -2.86 12.54 9.13
CA GLY A 88 -3.14 13.49 10.20
C GLY A 88 -3.92 12.84 11.35
N GLU A 89 -4.84 13.59 11.97
CA GLU A 89 -5.72 13.06 13.01
C GLU A 89 -6.92 12.35 12.39
N ILE A 90 -7.13 11.08 12.74
CA ILE A 90 -8.24 10.24 12.27
C ILE A 90 -9.25 10.00 13.38
N SER A 91 -10.47 9.58 13.02
CA SER A 91 -11.50 9.22 14.00
C SER A 91 -11.12 7.97 14.80
N ALA A 92 -11.73 7.81 15.98
CA ALA A 92 -11.54 6.64 16.83
C ALA A 92 -11.91 5.34 16.10
N ASP A 93 -12.97 5.34 15.30
CA ASP A 93 -13.40 4.17 14.52
C ASP A 93 -12.36 3.78 13.46
N LYS A 94 -11.75 4.75 12.77
CA LYS A 94 -10.67 4.49 11.80
C LYS A 94 -9.42 3.94 12.51
N GLN A 95 -9.08 4.49 13.67
CA GLN A 95 -7.96 3.98 14.48
C GLN A 95 -8.22 2.52 14.91
N GLN A 96 -9.42 2.23 15.41
CA GLN A 96 -9.81 0.88 15.81
C GLN A 96 -9.75 -0.12 14.64
N LEU A 97 -10.20 0.30 13.45
CA LEU A 97 -10.09 -0.52 12.23
C LEU A 97 -8.63 -0.84 11.88
N MET A 98 -7.75 0.16 11.90
CA MET A 98 -6.33 -0.02 11.61
C MET A 98 -5.66 -0.94 12.63
N ASP A 99 -5.95 -0.75 13.93
CA ASP A 99 -5.39 -1.56 15.01
C ASP A 99 -5.83 -3.03 14.88
N ALA A 100 -7.13 -3.27 14.68
CA ALA A 100 -7.67 -4.62 14.51
C ALA A 100 -7.08 -5.32 13.28
N THR A 101 -6.89 -4.60 12.18
CA THR A 101 -6.29 -5.14 10.94
C THR A 101 -4.81 -5.48 11.15
N HIS A 102 -4.05 -4.59 11.80
CA HIS A 102 -2.64 -4.83 12.10
C HIS A 102 -2.45 -6.01 13.07
N GLU A 103 -3.25 -6.06 14.13
CA GLU A 103 -3.23 -7.17 15.09
C GLU A 103 -3.55 -8.51 14.40
N SER A 104 -4.54 -8.52 13.52
CA SER A 104 -4.92 -9.72 12.76
C SER A 104 -3.78 -10.20 11.87
N LEU A 105 -3.09 -9.29 11.16
CA LEU A 105 -1.90 -9.61 10.38
C LEU A 105 -0.80 -10.22 11.26
N MET A 106 -0.47 -9.59 12.38
CA MET A 106 0.58 -10.07 13.28
C MET A 106 0.25 -11.44 13.88
N ARG A 107 -1.02 -11.69 14.23
CA ARG A 107 -1.48 -13.00 14.70
C ARG A 107 -1.35 -14.06 13.60
N GLY A 108 -1.70 -13.73 12.36
CA GLY A 108 -1.51 -14.61 11.20
C GLY A 108 -0.04 -14.96 10.96
N ILE A 109 0.85 -13.95 10.94
CA ILE A 109 2.29 -14.14 10.79
C ILE A 109 2.85 -15.04 11.89
N ALA A 110 2.42 -14.86 13.15
CA ALA A 110 2.85 -15.71 14.26
C ALA A 110 2.47 -17.19 14.10
N LYS A 111 1.52 -17.51 13.22
CA LYS A 111 1.12 -18.89 12.89
C LYS A 111 1.89 -19.48 11.70
N ALA A 112 2.68 -18.70 10.98
CA ALA A 112 3.50 -19.17 9.87
C ALA A 112 4.76 -19.90 10.37
N ILE A 113 4.56 -21.10 10.91
CA ILE A 113 5.61 -21.97 11.46
C ILE A 113 5.63 -23.32 10.73
N PRO A 114 6.78 -24.03 10.69
CA PRO A 114 6.86 -25.37 10.10
C PRO A 114 5.82 -26.32 10.69
N GLY A 115 5.14 -27.07 9.83
CA GLY A 115 4.13 -28.06 10.21
C GLY A 115 2.72 -27.50 10.46
N ASN A 116 2.53 -26.17 10.44
CA ASN A 116 1.20 -25.57 10.42
C ASN A 116 0.69 -25.41 8.96
N TYR A 117 -0.61 -25.22 8.76
CA TYR A 117 -1.22 -25.08 7.42
C TYR A 117 -2.28 -23.98 7.37
N VAL A 118 -2.54 -23.48 6.15
CA VAL A 118 -3.69 -22.64 5.85
C VAL A 118 -4.87 -23.57 5.56
N SER A 119 -5.98 -23.39 6.27
CA SER A 119 -7.20 -24.19 6.14
C SER A 119 -8.23 -23.55 5.25
#